data_AF-A0A962IKR1-F1
#
_entry.id   AF-A0A962IKR1-F1
#
_cell.length_a   1.000
_cell.length_b   1.000
_cell.length_c   1.000
_cell.angle_alpha   90.00
_cell.angle_beta   90.00
_cell.angle_gamma   90.00
#
_symmetry.space_group_name_H-M   'P 1'
#
loop_
_entity.id
_entity.type
_entity.pdbx_description
1 polymer ?
#
loop_
_entity_poly.entity_id
_entity_poly.type
_entity_poly.pdbx_seq_one_letter_code
_entity_poly.pdbx_strand_id
1 'polypeptide(L)' 'MSDEDRTNDRMLKWFEFAHLPDHLAAISEPFTDLARFLVQKVAPGPERTVALRKLLESKDAAVRATVHPRG' A
#
# COMPACT_ATOMS: atom_id res chain seq x y z
N MET A 1 15.43 17.78 -10.74
CA MET A 1 14.58 16.68 -10.25
C MET A 1 13.79 16.19 -11.45
N SER A 2 14.12 15.02 -12.00
CA SER A 2 13.42 14.46 -13.15
C SER A 2 11.99 14.08 -12.76
N ASP A 3 11.05 14.20 -13.69
CA ASP A 3 9.62 13.91 -13.47
C ASP A 3 9.36 12.44 -13.04
N GLU A 4 10.29 11.53 -13.35
CA GLU A 4 10.28 10.13 -12.87
C GLU A 4 10.29 9.98 -11.34
N ASP A 5 10.99 10.88 -10.64
CA ASP A 5 11.11 10.84 -9.18
C ASP A 5 9.79 11.30 -8.50
N ARG A 6 8.89 11.98 -9.24
CA ARG A 6 7.56 12.37 -8.74
C ARG A 6 6.55 11.23 -8.78
N THR A 7 6.79 10.21 -9.61
CA THR A 7 5.86 9.08 -9.80
C THR A 7 6.26 7.85 -8.98
N ASN A 8 7.55 7.66 -8.72
CA ASN A 8 8.06 6.58 -7.87
C ASN A 8 8.02 6.97 -6.39
N ASP A 9 6.82 7.00 -5.81
CA ASP A 9 6.69 7.09 -4.37
C ASP A 9 7.33 5.84 -3.73
N ARG A 10 8.45 6.05 -3.01
CA ARG A 10 9.25 4.98 -2.40
C ARG A 10 8.44 4.10 -1.45
N MET A 11 7.25 4.54 -1.03
CA MET A 11 6.35 3.74 -0.22
C MET A 11 5.67 2.61 -0.99
N LEU A 12 5.49 2.71 -2.32
CA LEU A 12 4.77 1.71 -3.11
C LEU A 12 5.39 0.30 -3.05
N LYS A 13 6.70 0.19 -2.86
CA LYS A 13 7.38 -1.12 -2.68
C LYS A 13 6.84 -1.90 -1.48
N TRP A 14 6.35 -1.22 -0.45
CA TRP A 14 5.76 -1.87 0.72
C TRP A 14 4.34 -2.38 0.46
N PHE A 15 3.74 -2.03 -0.67
CA PHE A 15 2.46 -2.56 -1.12
C PHE A 15 2.62 -3.73 -2.10
N GLU A 16 3.84 -4.13 -2.46
CA GLU A 16 4.02 -5.33 -3.28
C GLU A 16 3.42 -6.56 -2.58
N PHE A 17 2.68 -7.37 -3.34
CA PHE A 17 1.96 -8.54 -2.82
C PHE A 17 2.21 -9.82 -3.61
N ALA A 18 2.96 -9.74 -4.71
CA ALA A 18 3.27 -10.89 -5.56
C ALA A 18 4.09 -11.98 -4.86
N HIS A 19 4.74 -11.64 -3.74
CA HIS A 19 5.48 -12.59 -2.92
C HIS A 19 4.59 -13.34 -1.90
N LEU A 20 3.32 -12.95 -1.76
CA LEU A 20 2.39 -13.57 -0.84
C LEU A 20 1.71 -14.79 -1.50
N PRO A 21 1.32 -15.81 -0.73
CA PRO A 21 0.39 -16.84 -1.20
C PRO A 21 -0.94 -16.24 -1.68
N ASP A 22 -1.58 -16.86 -2.67
CA ASP A 22 -2.77 -16.34 -3.36
C ASP A 22 -3.88 -15.81 -2.43
N HIS A 23 -4.18 -16.54 -1.35
CA HIS A 23 -5.22 -16.15 -0.40
C HIS A 23 -4.88 -14.89 0.42
N LEU A 24 -3.59 -14.57 0.61
CA LEU A 24 -3.14 -13.33 1.25
C LEU A 24 -2.93 -12.22 0.22
N ALA A 25 -2.47 -12.56 -0.97
CA ALA A 25 -2.36 -11.64 -2.10
C ALA A 25 -3.72 -11.00 -2.43
N ALA A 26 -4.80 -11.80 -2.46
CA ALA A 26 -6.16 -11.32 -2.68
C ALA A 26 -6.63 -10.28 -1.64
N ILE A 27 -6.12 -10.35 -0.40
CA ILE A 27 -6.42 -9.37 0.65
C ILE A 27 -5.55 -8.11 0.50
N SER A 28 -4.30 -8.25 0.06
CA SER A 28 -3.35 -7.15 -0.10
C SER A 28 -3.54 -6.33 -1.39
N GLU A 29 -4.09 -6.94 -2.44
CA GLU A 29 -4.29 -6.32 -3.76
C GLU A 29 -5.11 -5.01 -3.70
N PRO A 30 -6.28 -4.94 -3.04
CA PRO A 30 -7.07 -3.70 -2.97
C PRO A 30 -6.33 -2.53 -2.31
N PHE A 31 -5.49 -2.80 -1.31
CA PHE A 31 -4.67 -1.77 -0.66
C PHE A 31 -3.59 -1.24 -1.60
N THR A 32 -3.06 -2.11 -2.46
CA THR A 32 -2.04 -1.76 -3.44
C THR A 32 -2.60 -0.87 -4.53
N ASP A 33 -3.79 -1.20 -5.02
CA ASP A 33 -4.50 -0.38 -6.00
C ASP A 33 -4.86 1.00 -5.43
N LEU A 34 -5.34 1.05 -4.19
CA LEU A 34 -5.62 2.33 -3.54
C LEU A 34 -4.32 3.14 -3.30
N ALA A 35 -3.21 2.51 -2.95
CA ALA A 35 -1.92 3.19 -2.81
C ALA A 35 -1.46 3.81 -4.15
N ARG A 36 -1.58 3.06 -5.25
CA ARG A 36 -1.29 3.55 -6.61
C ARG A 36 -2.20 4.71 -6.99
N PHE A 37 -3.49 4.61 -6.69
CA PHE A 37 -4.45 5.69 -6.90
C PHE A 37 -4.05 6.96 -6.13
N LEU A 38 -3.69 6.85 -4.86
CA LEU A 38 -3.26 8.00 -4.05
C LEU A 38 -2.00 8.67 -4.61
N VAL A 39 -1.01 7.89 -5.05
CA VAL A 39 0.20 8.44 -5.69
C VAL A 39 -0.13 9.16 -7.00
N GLN A 40 -1.08 8.63 -7.79
CA GLN A 40 -1.48 9.21 -9.06
C GLN A 40 -2.35 10.49 -8.90
N LYS A 41 -3.22 10.53 -7.89
CA LYS A 41 -4.25 11.58 -7.76
C LYS A 41 -3.96 12.64 -6.72
N VAL A 42 -3.13 12.32 -5.72
CA VAL A 42 -2.81 13.25 -4.62
C VAL A 42 -1.40 13.79 -4.83
N ALA A 43 -1.29 15.12 -4.81
CA ALA A 43 0.00 15.79 -4.92
C ALA A 43 0.96 15.31 -3.82
N PRO A 44 2.27 15.20 -4.11
CA PRO A 44 3.26 14.84 -3.11
C PRO A 44 3.25 15.85 -1.95
N GLY A 45 3.18 15.32 -0.73
CA GLY A 45 3.09 16.15 0.47
C GLY A 45 2.98 15.33 1.75
N PRO A 46 3.01 16.00 2.92
CA PRO A 46 2.94 15.35 4.22
C PRO A 46 1.66 14.53 4.38
N GLU A 47 0.50 15.05 3.97
CA GLU A 47 -0.77 14.33 4.08
C GLU A 47 -0.84 13.09 3.18
N ARG A 48 -0.24 13.12 1.97
CA ARG A 48 -0.12 11.91 1.14
C ARG A 48 0.73 10.85 1.83
N THR A 49 1.80 11.26 2.49
CA THR A 49 2.67 10.36 3.25
C THR A 49 1.90 9.74 4.43
N VAL A 50 1.12 10.55 5.15
CA VAL A 50 0.25 10.06 6.23
C VAL A 50 -0.78 9.07 5.70
N ALA A 51 -1.46 9.39 4.59
CA ALA A 51 -2.43 8.51 3.98
C ALA A 51 -1.82 7.15 3.59
N LEU A 52 -0.65 7.16 2.93
CA LEU A 52 0.05 5.93 2.53
C LEU A 52 0.51 5.10 3.75
N ARG A 53 0.97 5.73 4.83
CA ARG A 53 1.37 5.00 6.07
C ARG A 53 0.18 4.34 6.73
N LYS A 54 -0.92 5.07 6.90
CA LYS A 54 -2.16 4.52 7.48
C LYS A 54 -2.73 3.38 6.63
N LEU A 55 -2.66 3.52 5.30
CA LEU A 55 -3.09 2.47 4.40
C LEU A 55 -2.21 1.22 4.49
N LEU A 56 -0.90 1.38 4.63
CA LEU A 56 0.04 0.27 4.83
C LEU A 56 -0.24 -0.46 6.16
N GLU A 57 -0.44 0.28 7.25
CA GLU A 57 -0.81 -0.30 8.55
C GLU A 57 -2.14 -1.08 8.48
N SER A 58 -3.11 -0.54 7.74
CA SER A 58 -4.41 -1.20 7.53
C SER A 58 -4.26 -2.50 6.73
N LYS A 59 -3.43 -2.48 5.67
CA LYS A 59 -3.10 -3.66 4.85
C LYS A 59 -2.47 -4.75 5.70
N ASP A 60 -1.43 -4.41 6.48
CA ASP A 60 -0.71 -5.37 7.31
C ASP A 60 -1.61 -5.95 8.42
N ALA A 61 -2.52 -5.14 8.97
CA ALA A 61 -3.52 -5.62 9.93
C ALA A 61 -4.51 -6.61 9.28
N ALA A 62 -5.02 -6.31 8.09
CA ALA A 62 -5.91 -7.19 7.35
C ALA A 62 -5.25 -8.53 7.01
N VAL A 63 -4.04 -8.49 6.44
CA VAL A 63 -3.27 -9.71 6.12
C VAL A 63 -2.98 -10.52 7.39
N ARG A 64 -2.56 -9.88 8.49
CA ARG A 64 -2.30 -10.57 9.76
C ARG A 64 -3.57 -11.22 10.31
N ALA A 65 -4.72 -10.58 10.22
CA ALA A 65 -6.00 -11.15 10.64
C ALA A 65 -6.41 -12.35 9.76
N THR A 66 -6.06 -12.36 8.48
CA THR A 66 -6.27 -13.53 7.60
C THR A 66 -5.41 -14.73 8.01
N VAL A 67 -4.15 -14.49 8.42
CA VAL A 67 -3.26 -15.57 8.90
C VAL A 67 -3.66 -16.05 10.30
N HIS A 68 -4.02 -15.12 11.18
CA HIS A 68 -4.35 -15.40 12.59
C HIS A 68 -5.68 -14.72 12.97
N PRO A 69 -6.84 -15.32 12.68
CA PRO A 69 -8.15 -14.70 12.86
C PRO A 69 -8.59 -14.53 14.32
N ARG A 70 -7.74 -14.77 15.31
CA ARG A 70 -8.08 -14.59 16.74
C ARG A 70 -7.76 -13.16 17.19
N GLY A 71 -8.80 -12.44 17.58
CA GLY A 71 -8.74 -11.20 18.36
C GLY A 71 -8.91 -11.48 19.85
#